data_AF-A0A8S3XHJ4-F1
#
_entry.id   AF-A0A8S3XHJ4-F1
#
_cell.length_a   1.000
_cell.length_b   1.000
_cell.length_c   1.000
_cell.angle_alpha   90.00
_cell.angle_beta   90.00
_cell.angle_gamma   90.00
#
_symmetry.space_group_name_H-M   'P 1'
#
loop_
_entity.id
_entity.type
_entity.pdbx_description
1 polymer ?
#
loop_
_entity_poly.entity_id
_entity_poly.type
_entity_poly.pdbx_seq_one_letter_code
_entity_poly.pdbx_strand_id
1 'polypeptide(L)'
;MSQATFNDLLSRVSASITYRNTTFRDCICPEERLSIFLRYCASGCSFKDLHYNFRVGVSTVSKIIKEMSCIIWDTLKEEFMKLPDNENKWENIANGFDIKANFP
;
A
#
# COMPACT_ATOMS: atom_id res chain seq x y z
N MET A 1 9.51 -8.73 0.84
CA MET A 1 8.45 -9.20 -0.10
C MET A 1 9.12 -9.91 -1.26
N SER A 2 8.52 -10.99 -1.78
CA SER A 2 9.07 -11.66 -2.96
C SER A 2 8.84 -10.82 -4.22
N GLN A 3 9.66 -11.03 -5.26
CA GLN A 3 9.49 -10.33 -6.53
C GLN A 3 8.17 -10.69 -7.23
N ALA A 4 7.75 -11.95 -7.13
CA ALA A 4 6.47 -12.41 -7.69
C ALA A 4 5.29 -11.67 -7.06
N THR A 5 5.28 -11.52 -5.73
CA THR A 5 4.23 -10.78 -5.01
C THR A 5 4.25 -9.29 -5.38
N PHE A 6 5.43 -8.70 -5.58
CA PHE A 6 5.53 -7.31 -6.05
C PHE A 6 4.88 -7.13 -7.41
N ASN A 7 5.22 -8.00 -8.35
CA ASN A 7 4.72 -7.92 -9.72
C ASN A 7 3.21 -8.18 -9.79
N ASP A 8 2.68 -9.12 -8.99
CA ASP A 8 1.24 -9.34 -8.89
C ASP A 8 0.52 -8.08 -8.40
N LEU A 9 0.97 -7.50 -7.29
CA LEU A 9 0.36 -6.27 -6.75
C LEU A 9 0.46 -5.12 -7.76
N LEU A 10 1.64 -4.93 -8.36
CA LEU A 10 1.85 -3.92 -9.39
C LEU A 10 0.90 -4.10 -10.56
N SER A 11 0.71 -5.32 -11.05
CA SER A 11 -0.20 -5.60 -12.17
C SER A 11 -1.63 -5.14 -11.87
N ARG A 12 -2.10 -5.35 -10.64
CA ARG A 12 -3.45 -4.98 -10.18
C ARG A 12 -3.65 -3.47 -10.09
N VAL A 13 -2.63 -2.73 -9.65
CA VAL A 13 -2.75 -1.27 -9.44
C VAL A 13 -2.23 -0.42 -10.59
N SER A 14 -1.47 -1.02 -11.53
CA SER A 14 -0.73 -0.33 -12.59
C SER A 14 -1.60 0.66 -13.38
N ALA A 15 -2.80 0.26 -13.76
CA ALA A 15 -3.74 1.09 -14.52
C ALA A 15 -4.12 2.40 -13.78
N SER A 16 -4.21 2.34 -12.46
CA SER A 16 -4.63 3.48 -11.61
C SER A 16 -3.48 4.43 -11.26
N ILE A 17 -2.22 4.00 -11.43
CA ILE A 17 -1.02 4.73 -10.99
C ILE A 17 -0.08 5.08 -12.15
N THR A 18 -0.50 4.80 -13.39
CA THR A 18 0.24 5.18 -14.60
C THR A 18 -0.18 6.58 -15.04
N TYR A 19 0.81 7.46 -15.18
CA TYR A 19 0.60 8.85 -15.59
C TYR A 19 1.36 9.16 -16.88
N ARG A 20 0.89 10.14 -17.63
CA ARG A 20 1.50 10.58 -18.89
C ARG A 20 2.61 11.58 -18.63
N ASN A 21 3.78 11.35 -19.23
CA ASN A 21 4.87 12.31 -19.22
C ASN A 21 4.43 13.66 -19.79
N THR A 22 5.02 14.72 -19.27
CA THR A 22 4.80 16.09 -19.75
C THR A 22 6.04 16.57 -20.49
N THR A 23 5.91 17.60 -21.31
CA THR A 23 7.04 18.22 -22.05
C THR A 23 8.18 18.69 -21.12
N PHE A 24 7.86 19.01 -19.86
CA PHE A 24 8.83 19.54 -18.90
C PHE A 24 9.42 18.48 -17.95
N ARG A 25 8.73 17.34 -17.76
CA ARG A 25 9.14 16.31 -16.80
C ARG A 25 8.47 14.98 -17.07
N ASP A 26 9.25 13.91 -16.93
CA ASP A 26 8.76 12.54 -16.88
C ASP A 26 8.03 12.24 -15.57
N CYS A 27 6.99 11.41 -15.68
CA CYS A 27 6.27 10.92 -14.52
C CYS A 27 7.10 9.89 -13.76
N ILE A 28 6.89 9.84 -12.45
CA ILE A 28 7.44 8.79 -11.60
C ILE A 28 6.75 7.48 -12.00
N CYS A 29 7.53 6.47 -12.37
CA CYS A 29 7.02 5.20 -12.88
C CYS A 29 6.15 4.47 -11.84
N PRO A 30 5.16 3.67 -12.27
CA PRO A 30 4.31 2.86 -11.39
C PRO A 30 5.08 2.04 -10.34
N GLU A 31 6.18 1.42 -10.76
CA GLU A 31 7.07 0.60 -9.93
C GLU A 31 7.68 1.40 -8.78
N GLU A 32 8.14 2.61 -9.07
CA GLU A 32 8.77 3.50 -8.10
C GLU A 32 7.72 4.07 -7.14
N ARG A 33 6.54 4.46 -7.64
CA ARG A 33 5.42 4.90 -6.79
C ARG A 33 5.00 3.82 -5.80
N LEU A 34 4.86 2.57 -6.27
CA LEU A 34 4.55 1.43 -5.41
C LEU A 34 5.66 1.17 -4.39
N SER A 35 6.92 1.28 -4.81
CA SER A 35 8.08 1.10 -3.92
C SER A 35 8.14 2.13 -2.79
N ILE A 36 7.84 3.40 -3.09
CA ILE A 36 7.75 4.48 -2.09
C ILE A 36 6.66 4.15 -1.06
N PHE A 37 5.48 3.75 -1.53
CA PHE A 37 4.36 3.41 -0.66
C PHE A 37 4.66 2.18 0.22
N LEU A 38 5.20 1.11 -0.36
CA LEU A 38 5.56 -0.08 0.41
C LEU A 38 6.66 0.20 1.43
N ARG A 39 7.65 1.04 1.09
CA ARG A 39 8.66 1.48 2.05
C ARG A 39 8.01 2.21 3.22
N TYR A 40 7.08 3.13 2.95
CA TYR A 40 6.33 3.83 4.00
C TYR A 40 5.58 2.86 4.92
N CYS A 41 4.81 1.92 4.36
CA CYS A 41 4.04 0.93 5.14
C CYS A 41 4.93 -0.02 5.96
N ALA A 42 6.07 -0.44 5.43
CA ALA A 42 6.93 -1.41 6.08
C ALA A 42 7.75 -0.85 7.24
N SER A 43 8.08 0.45 7.21
CA SER A 43 9.06 1.05 8.13
C SER A 43 8.53 2.21 8.97
N GLY A 44 7.38 2.80 8.62
CA GLY A 44 6.87 3.98 9.30
C GLY A 44 7.78 5.21 9.17
N CYS A 45 8.70 5.23 8.20
CA CYS A 45 9.62 6.35 7.98
C CYS A 45 8.88 7.67 7.73
N SER A 46 9.53 8.78 8.09
CA SER A 46 8.98 10.10 7.84
C SER A 46 9.02 10.44 6.34
N PHE A 47 8.20 11.40 5.91
CA PHE A 47 8.24 11.87 4.52
C PHE A 47 9.59 12.51 4.14
N LYS A 48 10.35 13.02 5.12
CA LYS A 48 11.70 13.54 4.89
C LYS A 48 12.66 12.41 4.54
N ASP A 49 12.58 11.29 5.24
CA ASP A 49 13.44 10.13 4.96
C ASP A 49 13.16 9.57 3.56
N LEU A 50 11.88 9.46 3.19
CA LEU A 50 11.48 9.03 1.85
C LEU A 50 11.94 10.02 0.76
N HIS A 51 11.88 11.33 1.03
CA HIS A 51 12.41 12.34 0.12
C HIS A 51 13.90 12.12 -0.16
N TYR A 52 14.71 11.91 0.87
CA TYR A 52 16.15 11.68 0.69
C TYR A 52 16.44 10.36 -0.03
N ASN A 53 15.74 9.28 0.33
CA ASN A 53 15.98 7.95 -0.24
C ASN A 53 15.59 7.85 -1.72
N PHE A 54 14.44 8.42 -2.09
CA PHE A 54 13.91 8.33 -3.46
C PHE A 54 14.20 9.58 -4.30
N ARG A 55 14.80 10.63 -3.71
CA ARG A 55 15.07 11.92 -4.38
C ARG A 55 13.79 12.57 -4.97
N VAL A 56 12.65 12.33 -4.33
CA VAL A 56 11.34 12.87 -4.71
C VAL A 56 10.92 13.92 -3.69
N GLY A 57 10.45 15.09 -4.13
CA GLY A 57 10.03 16.18 -3.23
C GLY A 57 9.04 15.72 -2.15
N VAL A 58 9.17 16.23 -0.93
CA VAL A 58 8.34 15.84 0.23
C VAL A 58 6.83 15.95 -0.06
N SER A 59 6.41 17.02 -0.75
CA SER A 59 5.02 17.21 -1.17
C SER A 59 4.54 16.14 -2.14
N THR A 60 5.40 15.73 -3.08
CA THR A 60 5.11 14.66 -4.03
C THR A 60 5.05 13.30 -3.33
N VAL A 61 5.95 13.00 -2.39
CA VAL A 61 5.90 11.79 -1.57
C VAL A 61 4.58 11.72 -0.80
N SER A 62 4.19 12.79 -0.12
CA SER A 62 2.93 12.86 0.62
C SER A 62 1.72 12.61 -0.28
N LYS A 63 1.71 13.20 -1.48
CA LYS A 63 0.68 12.99 -2.48
C LYS A 63 0.63 11.52 -2.95
N ILE A 64 1.77 10.92 -3.27
CA ILE A 64 1.87 9.52 -3.67
C ILE A 64 1.29 8.63 -2.57
N ILE A 65 1.71 8.80 -1.31
CA ILE A 65 1.25 7.97 -0.20
C ILE A 65 -0.26 8.05 -0.04
N LYS A 66 -0.83 9.26 -0.08
CA LYS A 66 -2.27 9.46 0.03
C LYS A 66 -3.01 8.78 -1.12
N GLU A 67 -2.60 9.02 -2.37
CA GLU A 67 -3.22 8.41 -3.56
C GLU A 67 -3.12 6.88 -3.53
N MET A 68 -1.93 6.34 -3.24
CA MET A 68 -1.69 4.91 -3.16
C MET A 68 -2.50 4.24 -2.06
N SER A 69 -2.69 4.89 -0.90
CA SER A 69 -3.50 4.34 0.18
C SER A 69 -4.96 4.09 -0.25
N CYS A 70 -5.57 5.03 -0.98
CA CYS A 70 -6.92 4.87 -1.54
C CYS A 70 -6.94 3.76 -2.59
N ILE A 71 -6.01 3.78 -3.55
CA ILE A 71 -5.97 2.81 -4.65
C ILE A 71 -5.80 1.39 -4.13
N ILE A 72 -4.87 1.19 -3.18
CA ILE A 72 -4.62 -0.12 -2.57
C ILE A 72 -5.85 -0.61 -1.82
N TRP A 73 -6.48 0.26 -1.03
CA TRP A 73 -7.70 -0.08 -0.32
C TRP A 73 -8.80 -0.54 -1.28
N ASP A 74 -9.10 0.26 -2.31
CA ASP A 74 -10.17 -0.07 -3.26
C ASP A 74 -9.86 -1.30 -4.12
N THR A 75 -8.59 -1.58 -4.39
CA THR A 75 -8.17 -2.77 -5.17
C THR A 75 -8.23 -4.05 -4.35
N LEU A 76 -7.89 -4.01 -3.06
CA LEU A 76 -7.65 -5.22 -2.25
C LEU A 76 -8.73 -5.51 -1.20
N LYS A 77 -9.53 -4.52 -0.77
CA LYS A 77 -10.46 -4.69 0.36
C LYS A 77 -11.44 -5.85 0.18
N GLU A 78 -11.97 -6.04 -1.02
CA GLU A 78 -12.98 -7.08 -1.28
C GLU A 78 -12.40 -8.50 -1.21
N GLU A 79 -11.11 -8.66 -1.51
CA GLU A 79 -10.43 -9.96 -1.46
C GLU A 79 -9.91 -10.27 -0.06
N PHE A 80 -9.29 -9.28 0.60
CA PHE A 80 -8.51 -9.49 1.82
C PHE A 80 -9.20 -9.01 3.12
N MET A 81 -10.22 -8.15 3.02
CA MET A 81 -10.93 -7.57 4.17
C MET A 81 -12.43 -7.89 4.13
N LYS A 82 -12.77 -9.14 3.78
CA LYS A 82 -14.16 -9.61 3.83
C LYS A 82 -14.67 -9.59 5.26
N LEU A 83 -15.80 -8.92 5.47
CA LEU A 83 -16.47 -8.93 6.76
C LEU A 83 -17.08 -10.32 7.01
N PRO A 84 -17.04 -10.81 8.26
CA PRO A 84 -17.70 -12.07 8.61
C PRO A 84 -19.21 -11.93 8.48
N ASP A 85 -19.82 -12.83 7.73
CA ASP A 85 -21.26 -12.77 7.42
C ASP A 85 -22.16 -13.24 8.59
N ASN A 86 -21.59 -13.94 9.58
CA ASN A 86 -22.32 -14.65 10.62
C ASN A 86 -21.64 -14.50 11.98
N GLU A 87 -22.43 -14.52 13.06
CA GLU A 87 -21.97 -14.46 14.46
C GLU A 87 -20.91 -15.51 14.79
N ASN A 88 -21.10 -16.78 14.38
CA ASN A 88 -20.09 -17.82 14.60
C ASN A 88 -18.73 -17.51 13.97
N LYS A 89 -18.69 -16.83 12.80
CA LYS A 89 -17.41 -16.43 12.19
C LYS A 89 -16.76 -15.30 13.00
N TRP A 90 -17.56 -14.36 13.51
CA TRP A 90 -17.09 -13.31 14.40
C TRP A 90 -16.50 -13.90 15.69
N GLU A 91 -17.19 -14.82 16.34
CA GLU A 91 -16.68 -15.52 17.54
C GLU A 91 -15.38 -16.27 17.26
N ASN A 92 -15.28 -16.97 16.11
CA ASN A 92 -14.07 -17.67 15.73
C ASN A 92 -12.87 -16.72 15.54
N ILE A 93 -13.08 -15.53 14.99
CA ILE A 93 -12.04 -14.51 14.85
C ILE A 93 -11.65 -13.96 16.22
N ALA A 94 -12.63 -13.65 17.08
CA ALA A 94 -12.39 -13.16 18.44
C ALA A 94 -11.61 -14.16 19.28
N ASN A 95 -12.03 -15.43 19.29
CA ASN A 95 -11.32 -16.52 19.98
C ASN A 95 -9.91 -16.73 19.41
N GLY A 96 -9.76 -16.67 18.09
CA GLY A 96 -8.46 -16.78 17.42
C GLY A 96 -7.52 -15.64 17.79
N PHE A 97 -8.05 -14.43 17.97
CA PHE A 97 -7.31 -13.28 18.47
C PHE A 97 -6.93 -13.47 19.94
N ASP A 98 -7.87 -13.82 20.82
CA ASP A 98 -7.64 -14.02 22.26
C ASP A 98 -6.50 -15.02 22.54
N ILE A 99 -6.50 -16.14 21.82
CA ILE A 99 -5.47 -17.19 21.98
C ILE A 99 -4.09 -16.75 21.45
N LYS A 100 -4.04 -15.95 20.38
CA LYS A 100 -2.78 -15.68 19.64
C LYS A 100 -2.17 -14.32 19.93
N ALA A 101 -2.97 -13.35 20.36
CA ALA A 101 -2.56 -11.96 20.39
C ALA A 101 -1.60 -11.64 21.55
N ASN A 102 -1.41 -12.57 22.50
CA ASN A 102 -0.50 -12.39 23.65
C ASN A 102 -0.75 -11.05 24.36
N PHE A 103 -2.02 -10.63 24.46
CA PHE A 103 -2.38 -9.49 25.30
C PHE A 103 -2.17 -9.88 26.77
N PRO A 104 -1.53 -9.01 27.58
CA PRO A 104 -1.34 -9.25 29.01
C PRO A 104 -2.65 -9.23 29.79
#